data_AF-A0AAJ2UKT1-F1
#
_entry.id   AF-A0AAJ2UKT1-F1
#
_cell.length_a   1.000
_cell.length_b   1.000
_cell.length_c   1.000
_cell.angle_alpha   90.00
_cell.angle_beta   90.00
_cell.angle_gamma   90.00
#
_symmetry.space_group_name_H-M   'P 1'
#
loop_
_entity.id
_entity.type
_entity.pdbx_description
1 polymer ?
#
loop_
_entity_poly.entity_id
_entity_poly.type
_entity_poly.pdbx_seq_one_letter_code
_entity_poly.pdbx_strand_id
1 'polypeptide(L)'
;MITSIATTDATVTDAEMTEPVHHMLAARDLLPAEHFLDSGYASAELIVGMKKNFGVTLATPVLMNSSPQARAGAGFDRTAFRILIVSE
;
A
#
# COMPACT_ATOMS: atom_id res chain seq x y z
N MET A 1 15.36 12.74 4.08
CA MET A 1 14.88 13.40 5.32
C MET A 1 14.12 12.36 6.13
N ILE A 2 14.34 12.27 7.43
CA ILE A 2 13.57 11.38 8.32
C ILE A 2 12.67 12.27 9.17
N THR A 3 11.35 12.11 9.05
CA THR A 3 10.36 12.96 9.75
C THR A 3 9.65 12.23 10.88
N SER A 4 9.63 10.90 10.87
CA SER A 4 8.98 10.08 11.90
C SER A 4 9.83 8.84 12.20
N ILE A 5 9.78 8.39 13.45
CA ILE A 5 10.39 7.15 13.93
C ILE A 5 9.43 6.52 14.94
N ALA A 6 9.26 5.21 14.86
CA ALA A 6 8.46 4.44 15.80
C ALA A 6 9.20 3.15 16.15
N THR A 7 9.23 2.80 17.43
CA THR A 7 9.70 1.50 17.91
C THR A 7 8.47 0.69 18.29
N THR A 8 8.29 -0.47 17.67
CA THR A 8 7.15 -1.36 17.89
C THR A 8 7.63 -2.76 18.28
N ASP A 9 6.71 -3.58 18.79
CA ASP A 9 6.97 -5.01 18.94
C ASP A 9 7.33 -5.63 17.59
N ALA A 10 8.18 -6.66 17.63
CA ALA A 10 8.69 -7.32 16.42
C ALA A 10 7.60 -7.98 15.56
N THR A 11 6.41 -8.20 16.13
CA THR A 11 5.26 -8.80 15.43
C THR A 11 4.46 -7.77 14.63
N VAL A 12 4.65 -6.48 14.88
CA VAL A 12 3.97 -5.42 14.13
C VAL A 12 4.73 -5.20 12.83
N THR A 13 4.06 -5.44 11.71
CA THR A 13 4.64 -5.25 10.39
C THR A 13 4.69 -3.77 10.04
N ASP A 14 5.63 -3.41 9.15
CA ASP A 14 5.73 -2.02 8.72
C ASP A 14 4.48 -1.55 7.94
N ALA A 15 3.78 -2.48 7.26
CA ALA A 15 2.52 -2.20 6.59
C ALA A 15 1.45 -1.73 7.59
N GLU A 16 1.31 -2.42 8.72
CA GLU A 16 0.40 -2.05 9.83
C GLU A 16 0.76 -0.67 10.41
N MET A 17 2.04 -0.31 10.43
CA MET A 17 2.49 1.00 10.93
C MET A 17 2.30 2.16 9.95
N THR A 18 1.91 1.89 8.70
CA THR A 18 1.70 2.94 7.70
C THR A 18 0.64 3.95 8.17
N GLU A 19 -0.51 3.50 8.66
CA GLU A 19 -1.59 4.41 9.11
C GLU A 19 -1.23 5.18 10.39
N PRO A 20 -0.74 4.52 11.46
CA PRO A 20 -0.25 5.22 12.66
C PRO A 20 0.79 6.30 12.35
N VAL A 21 1.72 6.03 11.44
CA VAL A 21 2.72 7.03 11.03
C VAL A 21 2.06 8.24 10.37
N HIS A 22 1.07 8.07 9.50
CA HIS A 22 0.36 9.20 8.90
C HIS A 22 -0.43 10.01 9.92
N HIS A 23 -0.99 9.39 10.97
CA HIS A 23 -1.56 10.13 12.10
C HIS A 23 -0.51 10.99 12.81
N MET A 24 0.68 10.46 13.09
CA MET A 24 1.77 11.22 13.71
C MET A 24 2.25 12.38 12.83
N LEU A 25 2.27 12.19 11.50
CA LEU A 25 2.60 13.24 10.54
C LEU A 25 1.52 14.32 10.51
N ALA A 26 0.24 13.94 10.47
CA ALA A 26 -0.90 14.85 10.48
C ALA A 26 -0.95 15.74 11.73
N ALA A 27 -0.70 15.15 12.91
CA ALA A 27 -0.68 15.87 14.17
C ALA A 27 0.39 16.98 14.24
N ARG A 28 1.39 16.94 13.34
CA ARG A 28 2.47 17.91 13.25
C ARG A 28 2.45 18.73 11.97
N ASP A 29 1.37 18.64 11.19
CA ASP A 29 1.22 19.30 9.88
C ASP A 29 2.33 18.93 8.88
N LEU A 30 2.72 17.64 8.87
CA LEU A 30 3.79 17.08 8.06
C LEU A 30 3.31 15.98 7.11
N LEU A 31 2.01 15.96 6.77
CA LEU A 31 1.48 15.00 5.80
C LEU A 31 2.07 15.26 4.42
N PRO A 32 2.62 14.24 3.75
CA PRO A 32 3.01 14.36 2.35
C PRO A 32 1.77 14.29 1.45
N ALA A 33 1.81 14.92 0.28
CA ALA A 33 0.76 14.72 -0.72
C ALA A 33 0.83 13.31 -1.36
N GLU A 34 2.05 12.76 -1.46
CA GLU A 34 2.35 11.44 -2.01
C GLU A 34 3.41 10.73 -1.17
N HIS A 35 3.23 9.44 -0.93
CA HIS A 35 4.16 8.60 -0.19
C HIS A 35 4.54 7.37 -1.02
N PHE A 36 5.82 7.29 -1.38
CA PHE A 36 6.39 6.16 -2.10
C PHE A 36 6.74 5.03 -1.13
N LEU A 37 6.18 3.85 -1.36
CA LEU A 37 6.37 2.67 -0.53
C LEU A 37 7.03 1.55 -1.32
N ASP A 38 7.75 0.66 -0.63
CA ASP A 38 8.20 -0.59 -1.26
C ASP A 38 7.01 -1.50 -1.58
N SER A 39 7.22 -2.43 -2.51
CA SER A 39 6.28 -3.47 -2.88
C SER A 39 5.77 -4.29 -1.69
N GLY A 40 6.58 -4.47 -0.64
CA GLY A 40 6.18 -5.18 0.59
C GLY A 40 5.03 -4.54 1.39
N TYR A 41 4.69 -3.29 1.08
CA TYR A 41 3.62 -2.51 1.73
C TYR A 41 2.36 -2.40 0.86
N ALA A 42 2.36 -3.02 -0.32
CA ALA A 42 1.25 -2.91 -1.26
C ALA A 42 0.00 -3.62 -0.73
N SER A 43 -0.99 -2.82 -0.30
CA SER A 43 -2.34 -3.28 0.04
C SER A 43 -3.36 -2.35 -0.57
N ALA A 44 -4.36 -2.92 -1.27
CA ALA A 44 -5.45 -2.15 -1.85
C ALA A 44 -6.27 -1.41 -0.78
N GLU A 45 -6.45 -2.05 0.38
CA GLU A 45 -7.13 -1.44 1.53
C GLU A 45 -6.35 -0.22 2.05
N LEU A 46 -5.03 -0.34 2.20
CA LEU A 46 -4.18 0.79 2.60
C LEU A 46 -4.23 1.92 1.57
N ILE A 47 -4.11 1.62 0.27
CA ILE A 47 -4.13 2.63 -0.80
C ILE A 47 -5.45 3.43 -0.77
N VAL A 48 -6.58 2.74 -0.70
CA VAL A 48 -7.90 3.39 -0.67
C VAL A 48 -8.11 4.13 0.65
N GLY A 49 -7.75 3.51 1.77
CA GLY A 49 -7.86 4.08 3.12
C GLY A 49 -7.08 5.37 3.26
N MET A 50 -5.80 5.40 2.87
CA MET A 50 -4.97 6.61 2.98
C MET A 50 -5.49 7.77 2.16
N LYS A 51 -5.95 7.48 0.93
CA LYS A 51 -6.51 8.53 0.07
C LYS A 51 -7.76 9.13 0.68
N LYS A 52 -8.63 8.29 1.24
CA LYS A 52 -9.89 8.71 1.87
C LYS A 52 -9.68 9.44 3.19
N ASN A 53 -8.82 8.91 4.06
CA ASN A 53 -8.69 9.36 5.45
C ASN A 53 -7.71 10.53 5.60
N PHE A 54 -6.68 10.62 4.74
CA PHE A 54 -5.61 11.61 4.86
C PHE A 54 -5.39 12.44 3.58
N GLY A 55 -6.08 12.13 2.47
CA GLY A 55 -5.83 12.77 1.17
C GLY A 55 -4.52 12.36 0.50
N VAL A 56 -3.73 11.48 1.14
CA VAL A 56 -2.40 11.05 0.70
C VAL A 56 -2.51 10.00 -0.39
N THR A 57 -1.71 10.18 -1.44
CA THR A 57 -1.58 9.18 -2.51
C THR A 57 -0.45 8.22 -2.14
N LEU A 58 -0.75 6.93 -2.03
CA LEU A 58 0.30 5.91 -1.88
C LEU A 58 0.73 5.43 -3.27
N ALA A 59 2.02 5.53 -3.55
CA ALA A 59 2.63 5.01 -4.76
C ALA A 59 3.55 3.83 -4.40
N THR A 60 3.22 2.64 -4.85
CA THR A 60 3.98 1.42 -4.55
C THR A 60 4.15 0.57 -5.80
N PRO A 61 5.32 -0.07 -6.01
CA PRO A 61 5.47 -1.06 -7.07
C PRO A 61 4.48 -2.20 -6.87
N VAL A 62 3.88 -2.66 -7.96
CA VAL A 62 3.03 -3.85 -7.93
C VAL A 62 3.90 -5.04 -7.57
N LEU A 63 3.53 -5.75 -6.49
CA LEU A 63 4.21 -6.96 -6.07
C LEU A 63 4.17 -7.97 -7.24
N MET A 64 5.33 -8.45 -7.69
CA MET A 64 5.38 -9.49 -8.72
C MET A 64 4.69 -10.76 -8.20
N ASN A 65 3.84 -11.37 -9.04
CA ASN A 65 3.17 -12.62 -8.70
C ASN A 65 4.19 -13.75 -8.60
N SER A 66 4.66 -14.04 -7.39
CA SER A 66 5.68 -15.07 -7.12
C SER A 66 5.09 -16.44 -6.77
N SER A 67 3.79 -16.64 -6.97
CA SER A 67 3.11 -17.90 -6.64
C SER A 67 3.67 -19.07 -7.47
N PRO A 68 3.68 -20.31 -6.93
CA PRO A 68 4.08 -21.50 -7.69
C PRO A 68 3.32 -21.67 -9.01
N GLN A 69 2.03 -21.31 -9.03
CA GLN A 69 1.16 -21.35 -10.21
C GLN A 69 1.61 -20.35 -11.28
N ALA A 70 2.00 -19.15 -10.87
CA ALA A 70 2.58 -18.15 -11.77
C ALA A 70 3.94 -18.61 -12.32
N ARG A 71 4.78 -19.22 -11.47
CA ARG A 71 6.08 -19.80 -11.90
C ARG A 71 5.93 -20.96 -12.87
N ALA A 72 4.91 -21.78 -12.71
CA ALA A 72 4.61 -22.91 -13.59
C ALA A 72 3.95 -22.48 -14.93
N GLY A 73 3.60 -21.20 -15.10
CA GLY A 73 2.88 -20.72 -16.28
C GLY A 73 1.46 -21.31 -16.43
N ALA A 74 0.94 -21.94 -15.39
CA ALA A 74 -0.33 -22.68 -15.39
C ALA A 74 -1.45 -21.94 -14.61
N GLY A 75 -1.16 -20.75 -14.07
CA GLY A 75 -2.12 -19.91 -13.37
C GLY A 75 -2.74 -18.83 -14.26
N PHE A 76 -3.93 -18.35 -13.88
CA PHE A 76 -4.53 -17.15 -14.47
C PHE A 76 -3.87 -15.91 -13.86
N ASP A 77 -3.29 -15.05 -14.70
CA ASP A 77 -2.77 -13.74 -14.27
C ASP A 77 -3.80 -12.62 -14.53
N ARG A 78 -3.42 -11.37 -14.23
CA ARG A 78 -4.32 -10.20 -14.40
C ARG A 78 -4.82 -10.03 -15.83
N THR A 79 -4.07 -10.49 -16.85
CA THR A 79 -4.46 -10.39 -18.26
C THR A 79 -5.57 -11.39 -18.63
N ALA A 80 -5.74 -12.45 -17.84
CA ALA A 80 -6.81 -13.43 -18.04
C ALA A 80 -8.20 -12.90 -17.66
N PHE A 81 -8.29 -11.76 -16.96
CA PHE A 81 -9.55 -11.18 -16.50
C PHE A 81 -9.84 -9.86 -17.18
N ARG A 82 -11.01 -9.76 -17.83
CA ARG A 82 -11.55 -8.50 -18.36
C ARG A 82 -12.54 -7.92 -17.35
N ILE A 83 -12.15 -6.83 -16.69
CA ILE A 83 -13.04 -6.07 -15.80
C ILE A 83 -13.80 -5.06 -16.65
N LEU A 84 -15.13 -5.17 -16.71
CA LEU A 84 -16.00 -4.17 -17.32
C LEU A 84 -16.53 -3.24 -16.22
N ILE A 85 -16.27 -1.95 -16.34
CA ILE A 85 -16.93 -0.96 -15.49
C ILE A 85 -18.28 -0.66 -16.14
N VAL A 86 -19.37 -1.02 -15.47
CA VAL A 86 -20.71 -0.56 -15.83
C VAL A 86 -20.93 0.75 -15.09
N SER A 87 -21.03 1.85 -15.84
CA SER A 87 -21.53 3.12 -15.30
C SER A 87 -23.05 3.13 -15.36
N GLU A 88 -23.72 3.34 -14.24
CA GLU A 88 -25.11 3.85 -14.20
C GLU A 88 -25.12 5.37 -14.34
#